data_AF-A0A7C8ERM1-F1
#
_entry.id   AF-A0A7C8ERM1-F1
#
_cell.length_a   1.000
_cell.length_b   1.000
_cell.length_c   1.000
_cell.angle_alpha   90.00
_cell.angle_beta   90.00
_cell.angle_gamma   90.00
#
_symmetry.space_group_name_H-M   'P 1'
#
loop_
_entity.id
_entity.type
_entity.pdbx_description
1 polymer ?
#
loop_
_entity_poly.entity_id
_entity_poly.type
_entity_poly.pdbx_seq_one_letter_code
_entity_poly.pdbx_strand_id
1 'polypeptide(L)' 'MNEKIRNALNGQINAELYSSYLYLSMASYFKRLSLDGFARWMEVQALEELTHAMKFFNFVN' A
#
# COMPACT_ATOMS: atom_id res chain seq x y z
N MET A 1 -18.55 -5.45 -15.52
CA MET A 1 -18.22 -5.97 -14.17
C MET A 1 -19.45 -5.88 -13.27
N ASN A 2 -19.73 -6.89 -12.45
CA ASN A 2 -20.83 -6.85 -11.46
C ASN A 2 -20.59 -5.74 -10.43
N GLU A 3 -21.62 -4.99 -10.03
CA GLU A 3 -21.49 -3.86 -9.10
C GLU A 3 -20.89 -4.23 -7.74
N LYS A 4 -21.25 -5.39 -7.20
CA LYS A 4 -20.68 -5.90 -5.94
C LYS A 4 -19.17 -6.08 -6.05
N ILE A 5 -18.72 -6.63 -7.17
CA ILE A 5 -17.29 -6.84 -7.44
C ILE A 5 -16.58 -5.51 -7.64
N ARG A 6 -17.17 -4.59 -8.41
CA ARG A 6 -16.60 -3.24 -8.61
C ARG A 6 -16.41 -2.50 -7.28
N ASN A 7 -17.42 -2.53 -6.41
CA ASN A 7 -17.36 -1.86 -5.10
C ASN A 7 -16.30 -2.50 -4.20
N ALA A 8 -16.19 -3.83 -4.21
CA ALA A 8 -15.15 -4.55 -3.46
C ALA A 8 -13.75 -4.17 -3.95
N LEU A 9 -13.53 -4.09 -5.27
CA LEU A 9 -12.24 -3.69 -5.85
C LEU A 9 -11.89 -2.24 -5.53
N ASN A 10 -12.85 -1.32 -5.57
CA ASN A 10 -12.63 0.05 -5.13
C ASN A 10 -12.26 0.14 -3.63
N GLY A 11 -12.90 -0.69 -2.80
CA GLY A 11 -12.51 -0.85 -1.40
C GLY A 11 -11.08 -1.37 -1.25
N GLN A 12 -10.69 -2.36 -2.05
CA GLN A 12 -9.34 -2.91 -2.03
C GLN A 12 -8.30 -1.87 -2.46
N ILE A 13 -8.54 -1.08 -3.52
CA ILE A 13 -7.66 0.02 -3.93
C ILE A 13 -7.41 0.97 -2.75
N ASN A 14 -8.46 1.34 -2.01
CA ASN A 14 -8.31 2.20 -0.84
C ASN A 14 -7.49 1.55 0.27
N ALA A 15 -7.72 0.25 0.53
CA ALA A 15 -6.97 -0.51 1.52
C ALA A 15 -5.47 -0.56 1.18
N GLU A 16 -5.10 -0.85 -0.07
CA GLU A 16 -3.67 -0.90 -0.47
C GLU A 16 -3.00 0.47 -0.39
N LEU A 17 -3.70 1.55 -0.80
CA LEU A 17 -3.18 2.92 -0.65
C LEU A 17 -2.96 3.30 0.82
N TYR A 18 -3.91 2.91 1.69
CA TYR A 18 -3.76 3.08 3.14
C TYR A 18 -2.57 2.28 3.68
N SER A 19 -2.42 1.02 3.29
CA SER A 19 -1.29 0.17 3.66
C SER A 19 0.05 0.78 3.25
N SER A 20 0.16 1.28 2.02
CA SER A 20 1.35 2.00 1.55
C SER A 20 1.68 3.19 2.45
N TYR A 21 0.69 4.02 2.80
CA TYR A 21 0.91 5.16 3.69
C TYR A 21 1.29 4.74 5.11
N LEU A 22 0.67 3.67 5.63
CA LEU A 22 0.99 3.09 6.92
C LEU A 22 2.44 2.57 6.96
N TYR A 23 2.89 1.88 5.92
CA TYR A 23 4.27 1.39 5.84
C TYR A 23 5.30 2.51 5.75
N LEU A 24 4.99 3.62 5.08
CA LEU A 24 5.84 4.82 5.15
C LEU A 24 5.92 5.40 6.57
N SER A 25 4.81 5.40 7.32
CA SER A 25 4.81 5.82 8.72
C SER A 25 5.68 4.89 9.59
N MET A 26 5.60 3.57 9.37
CA MET A 26 6.45 2.58 10.03
C MET A 26 7.92 2.75 9.66
N ALA A 27 8.23 3.04 8.39
CA ALA A 27 9.60 3.35 7.96
C ALA A 27 10.17 4.56 8.73
N SER A 28 9.38 5.64 8.85
CA SER A 28 9.74 6.82 9.63
C SER A 28 9.95 6.49 11.12
N TYR A 29 9.11 5.63 11.70
CA TYR A 29 9.29 5.15 13.06
C TYR A 29 10.61 4.40 13.25
N PHE A 30 10.95 3.47 12.35
CA PHE A 30 12.21 2.73 12.43
C PHE A 30 13.45 3.60 12.20
N LYS A 31 13.38 4.61 11.31
CA LYS A 31 14.48 5.60 11.17
C LYS A 31 14.76 6.34 12.48
N ARG A 32 13.72 6.75 13.22
CA ARG A 32 13.90 7.41 14.52
C ARG A 32 14.58 6.51 15.56
N LEU A 33 14.46 5.20 15.41
CA LEU A 33 15.12 4.21 16.27
C LEU A 33 16.51 3.79 15.78
N SER A 34 17.03 4.41 14.71
CA SER A 34 18.29 3.98 14.04
C SER A 34 18.25 2.53 13.55
N LEU A 35 17.06 2.02 13.20
CA LEU A 35 16.84 0.67 12.68
C LEU A 35 16.70 0.71 11.15
N ASP A 36 17.77 1.13 10.47
CA ASP A 36 17.72 1.48 9.03
C ASP A 36 17.34 0.30 8.11
N GLY A 37 17.70 -0.93 8.48
CA GLY A 37 17.28 -2.12 7.74
C GLY A 37 15.76 -2.33 7.74
N PHE A 38 15.12 -2.14 8.90
CA PHE A 38 13.66 -2.22 9.03
C PHE A 38 12.97 -1.06 8.32
N ALA A 39 13.54 0.14 8.43
CA ALA A 39 13.04 1.31 7.70
C ALA A 39 13.06 1.06 6.19
N ARG A 40 14.18 0.56 5.68
CA ARG A 40 14.33 0.26 4.25
C ARG A 40 13.36 -0.82 3.79
N TRP A 41 13.17 -1.87 4.59
CA TRP A 41 12.19 -2.91 4.28
C TRP A 41 10.77 -2.31 4.16
N MET A 42 10.36 -1.49 5.13
CA MET A 42 9.05 -0.83 5.10
C MET A 42 8.87 0.13 3.91
N GLU A 43 9.92 0.84 3.49
CA GLU A 43 9.88 1.66 2.26
C GLU A 43 9.63 0.81 1.01
N VAL A 44 10.26 -0.37 0.91
CA VAL A 44 10.04 -1.30 -0.21
C VAL A 44 8.61 -1.86 -0.17
N GLN A 45 8.10 -2.22 1.01
CA GLN A 45 6.72 -2.69 1.16
C GLN A 45 5.70 -1.61 0.78
N ALA A 46 5.95 -0.34 1.12
CA ALA A 46 5.08 0.75 0.68
C ALA A 46 4.99 0.84 -0.86
N LEU A 47 6.10 0.67 -1.57
CA LEU A 47 6.11 0.63 -3.04
C LEU A 47 5.40 -0.59 -3.61
N GLU A 48 5.48 -1.72 -2.93
CA GLU A 48 4.76 -2.95 -3.29
C GLU A 48 3.23 -2.76 -3.19
N GLU A 49 2.74 -2.18 -2.09
CA GLU A 49 1.30 -1.90 -1.95
C GLU A 49 0.79 -0.84 -2.92
N LEU A 50 1.60 0.17 -3.24
CA LEU A 50 1.25 1.10 -4.33
C LEU A 50 1.11 0.35 -5.67
N THR A 51 1.99 -0.61 -5.93
CA THR A 51 1.92 -1.45 -7.14
C THR A 51 0.64 -2.31 -7.14
N HIS A 52 0.27 -2.88 -5.98
CA HIS A 52 -1.00 -3.60 -5.83
C HIS A 52 -2.21 -2.71 -6.12
N ALA A 53 -2.27 -1.51 -5.53
CA ALA A 53 -3.33 -0.54 -5.75
C ALA A 53 -3.48 -0.19 -7.23
N MET A 54 -2.37 0.10 -7.91
CA MET A 54 -2.35 0.43 -9.33
C MET A 54 -2.77 -0.73 -10.22
N LYS A 55 -2.44 -1.97 -9.84
CA LYS A 55 -2.90 -3.16 -10.56
C LYS A 55 -4.42 -3.29 -10.51
N PHE A 56 -5.03 -3.10 -9.34
CA PHE A 56 -6.49 -3.10 -9.23
C PHE A 56 -7.13 -1.91 -9.95
N PHE A 57 -6.55 -0.71 -9.82
CA PHE A 57 -7.03 0.49 -10.52
C PHE A 57 -7.06 0.29 -12.05
N ASN A 58 -5.97 -0.23 -12.62
CA ASN A 58 -5.87 -0.48 -14.06
C ASN A 58 -6.80 -1.61 -14.54
N PHE A 59 -7.20 -2.53 -13.67
CA PHE A 59 -8.15 -3.59 -14.00
C PHE A 59 -9.62 -3.11 -13.93
N VAL A 60 -9.92 -2.17 -13.04
CA VAL A 60 -11.28 -1.63 -12.84
C VAL A 60 -11.65 -0.62 -13.94
N ASN A 61 -10.68 0.15 -14.43
CA ASN A 61 -10.83 1.08 -15.55
C ASN A 61 -10.96 0.36 -16.89
#